data_AF-A0A7V1N6R2-F1
#
_entry.id   AF-A0A7V1N6R2-F1
#
_cell.length_a   1.000
_cell.length_b   1.000
_cell.length_c   1.000
_cell.angle_alpha   90.00
_cell.angle_beta   90.00
_cell.angle_gamma   90.00
#
_symmetry.space_group_name_H-M   'P 1'
#
loop_
_entity.id
_entity.type
_entity.pdbx_description
1 polymer ?
#
loop_
_entity_poly.entity_id
_entity_poly.type
_entity_poly.pdbx_seq_one_letter_code
_entity_poly.pdbx_strand_id
1 'polypeptide(L)'
;MIDWSFRERNPCEAGNSERSGAMRIGRRGLAGEKKGVSAGQPVVTFNPRRPAAFAWRNVFPLLSLLLVVPFFSACLHDLGDNPPVADVVRFSPAVDQFLDLVSLQDENARRAAVDSFLAGVRGNPKLALPLVDSTRVVFIYQGDVLAAPKVPGDYNGWKPDRAVMTRIAGTDVYYRLEPLPLDARFAYRFNVDRSRIIDTLNPFTLVRRGDTLSEAWMPAYRPPVEIEKHTELIPGRIINKQFTSDILGDTRLIRWYLPPGYGETSQSYPTLYVFRGGAYLHSGKMENVLDYCINKGFCRPLIVIFITTQDFLNELELNESVRRMVVEEIVPWVDGELRTLQDPSQRGILGASVGGLMALNVALRNPEVFGLAGGQSPSIWYEDEWMIREFRARPKAPLRIYLDVGTFETSMVEHLRTLRSVLKEKGYPLRYREWDDFHVWENWRAHIDDALEALYPPER
;
A
#
# COMPACT_ATOMS: atom_id res chain seq x y z
N MET A 1 -22.30 -4.26 -14.50
CA MET A 1 -22.55 -3.25 -13.46
C MET A 1 -22.07 -3.83 -12.15
N ILE A 2 -20.98 -3.30 -11.61
CA ILE A 2 -20.46 -3.69 -10.29
C ILE A 2 -21.06 -2.68 -9.30
N ASP A 3 -21.81 -3.17 -8.32
CA ASP A 3 -22.33 -2.38 -7.20
C ASP A 3 -21.16 -2.02 -6.27
N TRP A 4 -20.86 -0.72 -6.20
CA TRP A 4 -19.83 -0.13 -5.34
C TRP A 4 -20.48 0.66 -4.20
N SER A 5 -21.43 0.05 -3.47
CA SER A 5 -21.96 0.65 -2.24
C SER A 5 -20.90 0.68 -1.14
N PHE A 6 -20.19 1.81 -1.04
CA PHE A 6 -19.26 2.14 0.04
C PHE A 6 -20.03 2.47 1.33
N ARG A 7 -19.86 1.66 2.37
CA ARG A 7 -20.10 2.06 3.76
C ARG A 7 -18.87 1.70 4.60
N GLU A 8 -18.03 2.68 4.87
CA GLU A 8 -17.00 2.57 5.92
C GLU A 8 -17.70 2.54 7.28
N ARG A 9 -17.42 1.54 8.13
CA ARG A 9 -17.79 1.59 9.56
C ARG A 9 -16.60 2.16 10.33
N ASN A 10 -16.83 3.23 11.07
CA ASN A 10 -15.89 3.80 12.03
C ASN A 10 -15.64 2.82 13.19
N PRO A 11 -14.39 2.49 13.56
CA PRO A 11 -14.10 1.76 14.78
C PRO A 11 -13.65 2.75 15.87
N CYS A 12 -14.60 3.42 16.52
CA CYS A 12 -14.34 4.20 17.74
C CYS A 12 -15.60 4.29 18.62
N GLU A 13 -16.16 3.16 19.06
CA GLU A 13 -17.11 3.12 20.18
C GLU A 13 -16.97 1.79 20.92
N ALA A 14 -16.17 1.79 21.99
CA ALA A 14 -16.26 0.80 23.05
C ALA A 14 -16.22 1.56 24.38
N GLY A 15 -17.36 2.15 24.72
CA GLY A 15 -17.62 2.74 26.03
C GLY A 15 -18.05 1.66 27.02
N ASN A 16 -17.46 1.72 28.21
CA ASN A 16 -17.84 1.00 29.41
C ASN A 16 -19.35 0.95 29.64
N SER A 17 -19.86 -0.24 29.93
CA SER A 17 -20.98 -0.38 30.86
C SER A 17 -20.87 -1.70 31.63
N GLU A 18 -20.46 -1.60 32.91
CA GLU A 18 -20.74 -2.60 33.92
C GLU A 18 -22.25 -2.63 34.23
N ARG A 19 -22.84 -3.83 34.32
CA ARG A 19 -23.84 -4.17 35.36
C ARG A 19 -24.12 -5.68 35.38
N SER A 20 -23.62 -6.30 36.44
CA SER A 20 -24.22 -7.33 37.30
C SER A 20 -25.44 -8.14 36.82
N GLY A 21 -25.31 -9.47 36.89
CA GLY A 21 -26.44 -10.41 36.93
C GLY A 21 -25.97 -11.83 37.23
N ALA A 22 -25.97 -12.21 38.52
CA ALA A 22 -25.66 -13.55 39.00
C ALA A 22 -26.90 -14.47 38.99
N MET A 23 -26.76 -15.76 38.64
CA MET A 23 -27.16 -16.92 39.47
C MET A 23 -27.13 -18.29 38.75
N ARG A 24 -26.38 -19.21 39.39
CA ARG A 24 -26.72 -20.58 39.85
C ARG A 24 -26.81 -21.82 38.93
N ILE A 25 -25.88 -22.74 39.27
CA ILE A 25 -26.01 -24.17 39.69
C ILE A 25 -26.32 -25.25 38.64
N GLY A 26 -25.46 -26.29 38.61
CA GLY A 26 -25.78 -27.60 38.01
C GLY A 26 -24.67 -28.67 38.08
N ARG A 27 -24.64 -29.42 39.19
CA ARG A 27 -23.78 -30.55 39.63
C ARG A 27 -23.44 -31.72 38.66
N ARG A 28 -22.29 -32.36 39.01
CA ARG A 28 -21.94 -33.83 39.11
C ARG A 28 -21.40 -34.60 37.89
N GLY A 29 -20.17 -35.14 38.04
CA GLY A 29 -19.99 -36.55 38.45
C GLY A 29 -19.12 -37.50 37.59
N LEU A 30 -17.99 -37.94 38.20
CA LEU A 30 -17.41 -39.30 38.25
C LEU A 30 -16.58 -39.90 37.08
N ALA A 31 -15.28 -40.02 37.37
CA ALA A 31 -14.45 -41.24 37.54
C ALA A 31 -14.33 -42.31 36.44
N GLY A 32 -13.07 -42.72 36.18
CA GLY A 32 -12.71 -44.00 35.55
C GLY A 32 -11.21 -44.17 35.31
N GLU A 33 -10.49 -44.77 36.26
CA GLU A 33 -9.12 -45.27 36.13
C GLU A 33 -9.01 -46.45 35.13
N LYS A 34 -7.82 -46.65 34.51
CA LYS A 34 -7.07 -47.92 34.57
C LYS A 34 -5.64 -47.83 34.00
N LYS A 35 -4.68 -48.17 34.87
CA LYS A 35 -3.40 -48.92 34.75
C LYS A 35 -3.11 -49.58 33.40
N GLY A 36 -1.89 -49.80 32.91
CA GLY A 36 -0.52 -49.63 33.43
C GLY A 36 0.42 -50.62 32.69
N VAL A 37 1.75 -50.45 32.87
CA VAL A 37 2.84 -51.45 32.69
C VAL A 37 3.35 -51.64 31.24
N SER A 38 4.64 -51.75 30.89
CA SER A 38 5.96 -51.36 31.43
C SER A 38 7.05 -51.81 30.42
N ALA A 39 8.29 -51.34 30.68
CA ALA A 39 9.56 -52.03 30.48
C ALA A 39 10.40 -51.71 29.23
N GLY A 40 11.63 -51.24 29.50
CA GLY A 40 12.83 -51.87 28.96
C GLY A 40 13.72 -51.01 28.05
N GLN A 41 14.63 -50.23 28.64
CA GLN A 41 15.89 -49.88 27.97
C GLN A 41 16.81 -51.12 27.89
N PRO A 42 17.84 -51.10 27.02
CA PRO A 42 19.16 -50.77 27.57
C PRO A 42 20.02 -49.84 26.70
N VAL A 43 20.90 -49.16 27.41
CA VAL A 43 22.07 -48.37 26.98
C VAL A 43 23.21 -49.31 26.58
N VAL A 44 23.96 -49.00 25.52
CA VAL A 44 25.33 -49.50 25.32
C VAL A 44 26.24 -48.36 24.85
N THR A 45 27.46 -48.41 25.38
CA THR A 45 28.51 -47.41 25.56
C THR A 45 29.49 -47.29 24.37
N PHE A 46 30.17 -46.13 24.31
CA PHE A 46 31.33 -45.81 23.47
C PHE A 46 32.66 -46.20 24.16
N ASN A 47 33.64 -46.74 23.42
CA ASN A 47 35.07 -46.29 23.41
C ASN A 47 35.94 -47.07 22.38
N PRO A 48 37.18 -46.63 22.03
CA PRO A 48 37.67 -46.59 20.64
C PRO A 48 38.91 -47.49 20.42
N ARG A 49 39.33 -47.67 19.15
CA ARG A 49 40.73 -47.91 18.73
C ARG A 49 40.82 -48.01 17.20
N ARG A 50 41.79 -47.30 16.61
CA ARG A 50 42.30 -47.34 15.22
C ARG A 50 43.56 -48.26 15.17
N PRO A 51 44.26 -48.46 14.01
CA PRO A 51 43.87 -48.42 12.59
C PRO A 51 44.40 -49.65 11.79
N ALA A 52 43.97 -49.83 10.53
CA ALA A 52 44.82 -50.46 9.50
C ALA A 52 44.43 -49.98 8.10
N ALA A 53 45.43 -49.62 7.31
CA ALA A 53 45.36 -49.12 5.95
C ALA A 53 45.30 -50.26 4.94
N PHE A 54 44.55 -50.11 3.84
CA PHE A 54 44.89 -50.70 2.55
C PHE A 54 44.25 -49.90 1.40
N ALA A 55 45.03 -49.67 0.35
CA ALA A 55 44.76 -48.77 -0.76
C ALA A 55 44.18 -49.50 -1.99
N TRP A 56 43.35 -48.80 -2.79
CA TRP A 56 43.61 -48.42 -4.20
C TRP A 56 42.31 -48.24 -5.02
N ARG A 57 42.25 -47.05 -5.67
CA ARG A 57 41.79 -46.74 -7.04
C ARG A 57 40.29 -46.65 -7.42
N ASN A 58 40.00 -45.47 -7.98
CA ASN A 58 38.97 -45.10 -8.99
C ASN A 58 37.55 -44.95 -8.40
N VAL A 59 36.87 -43.79 -8.43
CA VAL A 59 36.61 -42.86 -9.55
C VAL A 59 36.24 -41.47 -8.98
N PHE A 60 36.79 -40.39 -9.55
CA PHE A 60 36.30 -38.99 -9.47
C PHE A 60 35.75 -38.62 -10.87
N PRO A 61 35.00 -37.51 -11.12
CA PRO A 61 34.67 -36.39 -10.22
C PRO A 61 33.21 -35.85 -10.31
N LEU A 62 32.81 -35.04 -9.32
CA LEU A 62 32.12 -33.74 -9.48
C LEU A 62 31.68 -33.21 -8.11
N LEU A 63 32.59 -32.53 -7.40
CA LEU A 63 32.26 -31.68 -6.26
C LEU A 63 33.29 -30.56 -6.24
N SER A 64 32.97 -29.52 -6.99
CA SER A 64 33.70 -28.26 -7.04
C SER A 64 32.67 -27.16 -6.92
N LEU A 65 32.29 -26.82 -5.69
CA LEU A 65 31.98 -25.46 -5.25
C LEU A 65 31.60 -25.51 -3.77
N LEU A 66 32.60 -25.33 -2.91
CA LEU A 66 32.44 -24.88 -1.54
C LEU A 66 33.43 -23.74 -1.34
N LEU A 67 33.04 -22.79 -0.49
CA LEU A 67 33.72 -21.54 -0.06
C LEU A 67 33.27 -20.32 -0.90
N VAL A 68 32.78 -19.21 -0.35
CA VAL A 68 33.05 -18.54 0.94
C VAL A 68 31.87 -17.62 1.29
N VAL A 69 31.37 -17.61 2.54
CA VAL A 69 30.80 -16.38 3.16
C VAL A 69 31.11 -16.41 4.66
N PRO A 70 31.69 -15.33 5.25
CA PRO A 70 32.06 -15.32 6.66
C PRO A 70 30.86 -15.03 7.58
N PHE A 71 30.96 -15.60 8.77
CA PHE A 71 30.07 -15.41 9.92
C PHE A 71 30.08 -13.96 10.43
N PHE A 72 28.90 -13.42 10.71
CA PHE A 72 28.70 -12.49 11.82
C PHE A 72 27.49 -12.92 12.63
N SER A 73 27.70 -13.07 13.94
CA SER A 73 26.72 -13.44 14.95
C SER A 73 26.36 -12.18 15.74
N ALA A 74 25.08 -11.82 15.81
CA ALA A 74 24.56 -10.97 16.89
C ALA A 74 23.03 -11.10 17.05
N CYS A 75 22.66 -11.55 18.25
CA CYS A 75 21.48 -11.30 19.10
C CYS A 75 20.04 -11.30 18.54
N LEU A 76 19.23 -12.17 19.18
CA LEU A 76 17.77 -12.10 19.26
C LEU A 76 17.29 -10.90 20.09
N HIS A 77 16.30 -10.17 19.58
CA HIS A 77 15.00 -9.85 20.21
C HIS A 77 14.27 -8.79 19.36
N ASP A 78 13.18 -9.15 18.67
CA ASP A 78 11.85 -8.55 18.84
C ASP A 78 10.81 -9.26 17.95
N LEU A 79 9.58 -9.39 18.43
CA LEU A 79 8.44 -9.92 17.69
C LEU A 79 7.61 -8.73 17.21
N GLY A 80 7.71 -8.36 15.93
CA GLY A 80 6.85 -7.29 15.39
C GLY A 80 7.20 -6.76 14.01
N ASP A 81 8.44 -6.86 13.55
CA ASP A 81 8.87 -6.23 12.30
C ASP A 81 9.08 -7.25 11.18
N ASN A 82 8.51 -6.96 10.00
CA ASN A 82 8.88 -7.64 8.77
C ASN A 82 10.40 -7.51 8.58
N PRO A 83 11.12 -8.54 8.10
CA PRO A 83 12.55 -8.43 7.85
C PRO A 83 12.84 -7.24 6.93
N PRO A 84 13.98 -6.53 7.10
CA PRO A 84 14.36 -5.43 6.23
C PRO A 84 14.28 -5.88 4.76
N VAL A 85 13.61 -5.09 3.92
CA VAL A 85 13.37 -5.40 2.49
C VAL A 85 14.67 -5.75 1.76
N ALA A 86 15.81 -5.21 2.22
CA ALA A 86 17.14 -5.45 1.67
C ALA A 86 17.67 -6.89 1.89
N ASP A 87 17.14 -7.65 2.86
CA ASP A 87 17.67 -8.96 3.25
C ASP A 87 16.88 -10.16 2.67
N VAL A 88 15.69 -9.91 2.08
CA VAL A 88 14.88 -10.95 1.43
C VAL A 88 15.12 -10.93 -0.08
N VAL A 89 15.75 -11.98 -0.58
CA VAL A 89 15.99 -12.17 -2.02
C VAL A 89 14.72 -12.76 -2.66
N ARG A 90 13.85 -11.88 -3.17
CA ARG A 90 12.82 -12.28 -4.16
C ARG A 90 13.41 -12.55 -5.55
N PHE A 91 14.68 -12.17 -5.74
CA PHE A 91 15.32 -11.98 -7.03
C PHE A 91 16.32 -13.09 -7.31
N SER A 92 15.91 -14.03 -8.14
CA SER A 92 16.77 -15.09 -8.65
C SER A 92 16.38 -15.35 -10.10
N PRO A 93 17.22 -15.97 -10.94
CA PRO A 93 16.83 -16.64 -12.20
C PRO A 93 15.74 -17.73 -12.04
N ALA A 94 14.98 -17.70 -10.95
CA ALA A 94 14.04 -18.71 -10.50
C ALA A 94 12.77 -18.79 -11.35
N VAL A 95 12.36 -17.74 -12.09
CA VAL A 95 11.16 -17.83 -12.94
C VAL A 95 11.39 -18.84 -14.06
N ASP A 96 12.42 -18.67 -14.88
CA ASP A 96 12.70 -19.61 -15.98
C ASP A 96 13.08 -21.00 -15.45
N GLN A 97 13.90 -21.05 -14.38
CA GLN A 97 14.21 -22.33 -13.73
C GLN A 97 12.93 -23.05 -13.29
N PHE A 98 12.01 -22.38 -12.61
CA PHE A 98 10.75 -22.98 -12.19
C PHE A 98 9.92 -23.42 -13.40
N LEU A 99 9.82 -22.59 -14.44
CA LEU A 99 9.10 -22.92 -15.67
C LEU A 99 9.69 -24.14 -16.40
N ASP A 100 11.02 -24.30 -16.38
CA ASP A 100 11.70 -25.49 -16.91
C ASP A 100 11.35 -26.74 -16.09
N LEU A 101 11.35 -26.64 -14.75
CA LEU A 101 10.99 -27.76 -13.87
C LEU A 101 9.55 -28.23 -14.12
N VAL A 102 8.59 -27.31 -14.25
CA VAL A 102 7.18 -27.69 -14.49
C VAL A 102 6.93 -28.20 -15.91
N SER A 103 7.84 -27.93 -16.85
CA SER A 103 7.76 -28.36 -18.25
C SER A 103 8.41 -29.72 -18.53
N LEU A 104 9.03 -30.34 -17.51
CA LEU A 104 9.60 -31.69 -17.60
C LEU A 104 8.53 -32.69 -18.06
N GLN A 105 8.87 -33.52 -19.05
CA GLN A 105 7.93 -34.48 -19.64
C GLN A 105 7.67 -35.68 -18.71
N ASP A 106 8.74 -36.19 -18.06
CA ASP A 106 8.63 -37.28 -17.10
C ASP A 106 7.95 -36.80 -15.81
N GLU A 107 6.83 -37.44 -15.44
CA GLU A 107 6.01 -37.02 -14.30
C GLU A 107 6.73 -37.21 -12.96
N ASN A 108 7.52 -38.27 -12.80
CA ASN A 108 8.23 -38.54 -11.55
C ASN A 108 9.37 -37.53 -11.35
N ALA A 109 10.13 -37.23 -12.41
CA ALA A 109 11.16 -36.21 -12.40
C ALA A 109 10.57 -34.83 -12.14
N ARG A 110 9.44 -34.48 -12.78
CA ARG A 110 8.72 -33.22 -12.54
C ARG A 110 8.26 -33.10 -11.10
N ARG A 111 7.63 -34.14 -10.53
CA ARG A 111 7.19 -34.15 -9.13
C ARG A 111 8.39 -33.94 -8.19
N ALA A 112 9.44 -34.75 -8.33
CA ALA A 112 10.63 -34.65 -7.49
C ALA A 112 11.31 -33.26 -7.58
N ALA A 113 11.38 -32.70 -8.78
CA ALA A 113 11.91 -31.37 -9.03
C ALA A 113 11.10 -30.27 -8.32
N VAL A 114 9.77 -30.31 -8.46
CA VAL A 114 8.87 -29.33 -7.83
C VAL A 114 8.89 -29.45 -6.30
N ASP A 115 8.88 -30.67 -5.77
CA ASP A 115 8.97 -30.92 -4.33
C ASP A 115 10.30 -30.40 -3.76
N SER A 116 11.42 -30.69 -4.45
CA SER A 116 12.74 -30.18 -4.07
C SER A 116 12.81 -28.66 -4.12
N PHE A 117 12.19 -28.04 -5.13
CA PHE A 117 12.13 -26.58 -5.25
C PHE A 117 11.38 -25.95 -4.07
N LEU A 118 10.18 -26.45 -3.75
CA LEU A 118 9.38 -25.93 -2.65
C LEU A 118 10.00 -26.19 -1.27
N ALA A 119 10.66 -27.34 -1.09
CA ALA A 119 11.44 -27.61 0.11
C ALA A 119 12.61 -26.61 0.26
N GLY A 120 13.27 -26.25 -0.84
CA GLY A 120 14.31 -25.22 -0.87
C GLY A 120 13.79 -23.83 -0.49
N VAL A 121 12.62 -23.43 -1.02
CA VAL A 121 11.97 -22.16 -0.66
C VAL A 121 11.61 -22.15 0.83
N ARG A 122 10.97 -23.21 1.34
CA ARG A 122 10.57 -23.31 2.76
C ARG A 122 11.77 -23.36 3.72
N GLY A 123 12.84 -24.01 3.31
CA GLY A 123 14.05 -24.18 4.10
C GLY A 123 14.95 -22.95 4.12
N ASN A 124 14.67 -21.92 3.32
CA ASN A 124 15.50 -20.74 3.20
C ASN A 124 14.69 -19.46 3.51
N PRO A 125 14.88 -18.84 4.69
CA PRO A 125 14.14 -17.64 5.07
C PRO A 125 14.44 -16.41 4.19
N LYS A 126 15.48 -16.48 3.34
CA LYS A 126 15.81 -15.42 2.37
C LYS A 126 15.05 -15.56 1.05
N LEU A 127 14.40 -16.69 0.79
CA LEU A 127 13.56 -16.89 -0.39
C LEU A 127 12.10 -16.67 -0.02
N ALA A 128 11.39 -15.93 -0.87
CA ALA A 128 9.99 -15.61 -0.67
C ALA A 128 9.21 -15.80 -1.98
N LEU A 129 7.93 -16.13 -1.84
CA LEU A 129 6.96 -16.08 -2.93
C LEU A 129 6.20 -14.75 -2.97
N PRO A 130 5.67 -14.34 -4.13
CA PRO A 130 5.78 -15.01 -5.42
C PRO A 130 7.19 -14.84 -6.02
N LEU A 131 7.54 -15.70 -6.98
CA LEU A 131 8.78 -15.52 -7.74
C LEU A 131 8.60 -14.33 -8.69
N VAL A 132 9.63 -13.49 -8.81
CA VAL A 132 9.60 -12.33 -9.71
C VAL A 132 10.87 -12.27 -10.55
N ASP A 133 10.73 -11.82 -11.79
CA ASP A 133 11.82 -11.35 -12.62
C ASP A 133 11.52 -9.93 -13.15
N SER A 134 12.22 -9.50 -14.19
CA SER A 134 12.05 -8.17 -14.79
C SER A 134 10.64 -7.83 -15.28
N THR A 135 9.84 -8.81 -15.71
CA THR A 135 8.53 -8.56 -16.35
C THR A 135 7.46 -9.56 -15.98
N ARG A 136 7.79 -10.56 -15.16
CA ARG A 136 6.90 -11.68 -14.84
C ARG A 136 6.88 -11.94 -13.33
N VAL A 137 5.71 -12.33 -12.85
CA VAL A 137 5.50 -12.91 -11.53
C VAL A 137 4.94 -14.32 -11.65
N VAL A 138 5.43 -15.24 -10.82
CA VAL A 138 4.87 -16.59 -10.67
C VAL A 138 4.34 -16.76 -9.24
N PHE A 139 3.03 -16.82 -9.14
CA PHE A 139 2.34 -17.22 -7.91
C PHE A 139 2.34 -18.75 -7.82
N ILE A 140 2.62 -19.30 -6.64
CA ILE A 140 2.65 -20.75 -6.42
C ILE A 140 1.85 -21.06 -5.17
N TYR A 141 0.99 -22.07 -5.26
CA TYR A 141 0.20 -22.58 -4.15
C TYR A 141 0.35 -24.11 -4.10
N GLN A 142 0.54 -24.67 -2.91
CA GLN A 142 0.54 -26.12 -2.70
C GLN A 142 -0.57 -26.50 -1.72
N GLY A 143 -1.42 -27.44 -2.11
CA GLY A 143 -2.45 -27.98 -1.24
C GLY A 143 -3.43 -28.89 -1.98
N ASP A 144 -4.06 -29.77 -1.20
CA ASP A 144 -5.20 -30.57 -1.66
C ASP A 144 -6.47 -29.72 -1.64
N VAL A 145 -7.12 -29.60 -2.79
CA VAL A 145 -8.20 -28.63 -3.05
C VAL A 145 -9.28 -29.23 -3.92
N LEU A 146 -10.53 -28.81 -3.71
CA LEU A 146 -11.67 -29.31 -4.48
C LEU A 146 -11.73 -28.70 -5.89
N ALA A 147 -11.29 -27.46 -6.03
CA ALA A 147 -11.23 -26.74 -7.29
C ALA A 147 -9.90 -26.01 -7.47
N ALA A 148 -9.56 -25.70 -8.73
CA ALA A 148 -8.37 -24.91 -9.06
C ALA A 148 -8.38 -23.58 -8.27
N PRO A 149 -7.35 -23.30 -7.46
CA PRO A 149 -7.24 -22.06 -6.72
C PRO A 149 -7.19 -20.86 -7.66
N LYS A 150 -7.51 -19.69 -7.13
CA LYS A 150 -7.42 -18.42 -7.85
C LYS A 150 -6.55 -17.44 -7.07
N VAL A 151 -5.86 -16.53 -7.75
CA VAL A 151 -4.97 -15.55 -7.11
C VAL A 151 -5.36 -14.10 -7.47
N PRO A 152 -6.56 -13.62 -7.12
CA PRO A 152 -6.92 -12.22 -7.38
C PRO A 152 -5.99 -11.24 -6.65
N GLY A 153 -5.78 -10.08 -7.24
CA GLY A 153 -5.00 -9.00 -6.64
C GLY A 153 -5.22 -7.67 -7.33
N ASP A 154 -4.50 -6.66 -6.85
CA ASP A 154 -4.52 -5.30 -7.36
C ASP A 154 -4.32 -5.27 -8.88
N TYR A 155 -3.33 -6.01 -9.38
CA TYR A 155 -2.94 -6.10 -10.79
C TYR A 155 -4.04 -6.55 -11.77
N ASN A 156 -5.11 -7.21 -11.30
CA ASN A 156 -6.24 -7.62 -12.14
C ASN A 156 -7.58 -7.04 -11.69
N GLY A 157 -7.55 -6.05 -10.81
CA GLY A 157 -8.73 -5.43 -10.22
C GLY A 157 -9.55 -6.41 -9.38
N TRP A 158 -8.88 -7.32 -8.68
CA TRP A 158 -9.49 -8.32 -7.79
C TRP A 158 -10.52 -9.25 -8.47
N LYS A 159 -10.32 -9.59 -9.74
CA LYS A 159 -11.23 -10.45 -10.54
C LYS A 159 -10.73 -11.90 -10.52
N PRO A 160 -11.27 -12.80 -9.66
CA PRO A 160 -10.69 -14.13 -9.47
C PRO A 160 -10.73 -14.99 -10.73
N ASP A 161 -11.78 -14.85 -11.54
CA ASP A 161 -11.94 -15.63 -12.79
C ASP A 161 -10.91 -15.28 -13.86
N ARG A 162 -10.18 -14.16 -13.68
CA ARG A 162 -9.05 -13.76 -14.53
C ARG A 162 -7.71 -14.28 -14.03
N ALA A 163 -7.66 -14.90 -12.85
CA ALA A 163 -6.44 -15.40 -12.20
C ALA A 163 -6.60 -16.83 -11.67
N VAL A 164 -7.20 -17.72 -12.47
CA VAL A 164 -7.27 -19.16 -12.17
C VAL A 164 -5.86 -19.77 -12.31
N MET A 165 -5.44 -20.53 -11.30
CA MET A 165 -4.13 -21.18 -11.25
C MET A 165 -4.16 -22.52 -12.00
N THR A 166 -3.03 -22.88 -12.62
CA THR A 166 -2.84 -24.12 -13.37
C THR A 166 -2.20 -25.16 -12.48
N ARG A 167 -2.79 -26.36 -12.41
CA ARG A 167 -2.20 -27.48 -11.68
C ARG A 167 -0.98 -28.01 -12.43
N ILE A 168 0.12 -28.25 -11.73
CA ILE A 168 1.27 -28.96 -12.28
C ILE A 168 0.90 -30.45 -12.32
N ALA A 169 1.02 -31.06 -13.50
CA ALA A 169 0.60 -32.44 -13.71
C ALA A 169 1.35 -33.39 -12.75
N GLY A 170 0.61 -34.25 -12.06
CA GLY A 170 1.17 -35.22 -11.12
C GLY A 170 1.51 -34.64 -9.74
N THR A 171 1.17 -33.41 -9.39
CA THR A 171 1.46 -32.82 -8.06
C THR A 171 0.22 -32.15 -7.44
N ASP A 172 0.29 -31.75 -6.18
CA ASP A 172 -0.72 -30.90 -5.49
C ASP A 172 -0.36 -29.40 -5.58
N VAL A 173 0.51 -29.05 -6.54
CA VAL A 173 1.04 -27.69 -6.71
C VAL A 173 0.36 -27.02 -7.89
N TYR A 174 -0.03 -25.78 -7.69
CA TYR A 174 -0.66 -24.90 -8.65
C TYR A 174 0.20 -23.67 -8.86
N TYR A 175 0.24 -23.14 -10.07
CA TYR A 175 0.96 -21.91 -10.38
C TYR A 175 0.18 -20.98 -11.30
N ARG A 176 0.52 -19.71 -11.27
CA ARG A 176 0.01 -18.70 -12.20
C ARG A 176 1.13 -17.74 -12.57
N LEU A 177 1.38 -17.62 -13.87
CA LEU A 177 2.30 -16.64 -14.46
C LEU A 177 1.48 -15.40 -14.86
N GLU A 178 1.91 -14.22 -14.43
CA GLU A 178 1.34 -12.95 -14.87
C GLU A 178 2.45 -12.00 -15.35
N PRO A 179 2.26 -11.27 -16.47
CA PRO A 179 3.14 -10.19 -16.84
C PRO A 179 2.85 -8.96 -15.97
N LEU A 180 3.87 -8.36 -15.37
CA LEU A 180 3.75 -7.13 -14.58
C LEU A 180 4.89 -6.15 -14.90
N PRO A 181 4.63 -4.82 -14.82
CA PRO A 181 5.66 -3.80 -14.98
C PRO A 181 6.81 -3.91 -13.97
N LEU A 182 8.00 -3.46 -14.33
CA LEU A 182 9.24 -3.68 -13.58
C LEU A 182 9.23 -3.02 -12.18
N ASP A 183 8.51 -1.91 -12.03
CA ASP A 183 8.35 -1.15 -10.79
C ASP A 183 7.00 -1.36 -10.11
N ALA A 184 6.23 -2.38 -10.52
CA ALA A 184 4.91 -2.58 -9.96
C ALA A 184 4.91 -2.97 -8.48
N ARG A 185 3.93 -2.47 -7.74
CA ARG A 185 3.55 -2.91 -6.39
C ARG A 185 2.11 -3.40 -6.39
N PHE A 186 1.82 -4.49 -5.69
CA PHE A 186 0.47 -5.04 -5.65
C PHE A 186 0.21 -5.89 -4.40
N ALA A 187 -1.03 -5.82 -3.91
CA ALA A 187 -1.56 -6.78 -2.96
C ALA A 187 -2.28 -7.93 -3.68
N TYR A 188 -2.27 -9.12 -3.09
CA TYR A 188 -2.97 -10.30 -3.59
C TYR A 188 -3.37 -11.24 -2.46
N ARG A 189 -4.19 -12.26 -2.79
CA ARG A 189 -4.47 -13.41 -1.91
C ARG A 189 -4.84 -14.63 -2.73
N PHE A 190 -4.84 -15.81 -2.12
CA PHE A 190 -5.40 -17.01 -2.71
C PHE A 190 -6.88 -17.17 -2.33
N ASN A 191 -7.70 -17.48 -3.32
CA ASN A 191 -9.03 -18.03 -3.11
C ASN A 191 -8.95 -19.54 -3.32
N VAL A 192 -9.12 -20.30 -2.24
CA VAL A 192 -9.04 -21.76 -2.22
C VAL A 192 -10.37 -22.30 -1.72
N ASP A 193 -11.10 -23.01 -2.58
CA ASP A 193 -12.46 -23.47 -2.31
C ASP A 193 -13.38 -22.35 -1.80
N ARG A 194 -13.74 -22.37 -0.51
CA ARG A 194 -14.57 -21.33 0.15
C ARG A 194 -13.76 -20.33 0.97
N SER A 195 -12.45 -20.49 1.02
CA SER A 195 -11.54 -19.74 1.89
C SER A 195 -10.74 -18.70 1.10
N ARG A 196 -10.42 -17.61 1.79
CA ARG A 196 -9.50 -16.57 1.32
C ARG A 196 -8.31 -16.58 2.26
N ILE A 197 -7.13 -16.84 1.72
CA ILE A 197 -5.91 -17.03 2.52
C ILE A 197 -4.76 -16.20 1.94
N ILE A 198 -3.88 -15.75 2.81
CA ILE A 198 -2.62 -15.13 2.40
C ILE A 198 -1.65 -16.21 1.88
N ASP A 199 -0.66 -15.79 1.10
CA ASP A 199 0.52 -16.58 0.81
C ASP A 199 1.40 -16.68 2.06
N THR A 200 1.45 -17.86 2.66
CA THR A 200 2.24 -18.13 3.87
C THR A 200 3.74 -18.21 3.60
N LEU A 201 4.16 -18.29 2.33
CA LEU A 201 5.55 -18.23 1.89
C LEU A 201 5.94 -16.81 1.43
N ASN A 202 5.03 -15.85 1.56
CA ASN A 202 5.33 -14.44 1.41
C ASN A 202 5.43 -13.80 2.80
N PRO A 203 6.62 -13.35 3.25
CA PRO A 203 6.77 -12.71 4.55
C PRO A 203 6.17 -11.30 4.57
N PHE A 204 5.84 -10.73 3.41
CA PHE A 204 5.31 -9.38 3.32
C PHE A 204 3.79 -9.39 3.29
N THR A 205 3.20 -8.72 4.27
CA THR A 205 1.76 -8.57 4.39
C THR A 205 1.38 -7.12 4.64
N LEU A 206 0.15 -6.79 4.30
CA LEU A 206 -0.47 -5.52 4.63
C LEU A 206 -1.89 -5.73 5.14
N VAL A 207 -2.43 -4.75 5.84
CA VAL A 207 -3.82 -4.74 6.29
C VAL A 207 -4.59 -3.69 5.51
N ARG A 208 -5.64 -4.11 4.80
CA ARG A 208 -6.52 -3.23 4.04
C ARG A 208 -7.96 -3.46 4.48
N ARG A 209 -8.56 -2.45 5.11
CA ARG A 209 -9.96 -2.50 5.63
C ARG A 209 -10.24 -3.71 6.53
N GLY A 210 -9.26 -4.10 7.35
CA GLY A 210 -9.35 -5.24 8.27
C GLY A 210 -9.00 -6.59 7.64
N ASP A 211 -8.83 -6.68 6.32
CA ASP A 211 -8.32 -7.88 5.65
C ASP A 211 -6.79 -7.86 5.62
N THR A 212 -6.15 -8.91 6.11
CA THR A 212 -4.73 -9.16 5.88
C THR A 212 -4.52 -9.72 4.47
N LEU A 213 -3.64 -9.09 3.70
CA LEU A 213 -3.30 -9.44 2.32
C LEU A 213 -1.81 -9.70 2.20
N SER A 214 -1.42 -10.50 1.20
CA SER A 214 -0.01 -10.64 0.82
C SER A 214 0.39 -9.46 -0.06
N GLU A 215 1.58 -8.91 0.18
CA GLU A 215 2.13 -7.80 -0.59
C GLU A 215 3.33 -8.25 -1.43
N ALA A 216 3.37 -7.84 -2.69
CA ALA A 216 4.51 -8.08 -3.55
C ALA A 216 4.87 -6.86 -4.38
N TRP A 217 6.13 -6.85 -4.80
CA TRP A 217 6.73 -5.81 -5.60
C TRP A 217 7.69 -6.39 -6.63
N MET A 218 7.73 -5.74 -7.78
CA MET A 218 8.62 -6.05 -8.89
C MET A 218 10.00 -5.42 -8.67
N PRO A 219 11.07 -5.89 -9.34
CA PRO A 219 12.45 -5.58 -8.95
C PRO A 219 12.89 -4.11 -8.94
N ALA A 220 12.25 -3.25 -9.73
CA ALA A 220 12.56 -1.81 -9.72
C ALA A 220 11.71 -1.00 -8.74
N TYR A 221 10.69 -1.59 -8.11
CA TYR A 221 9.92 -0.87 -7.10
C TYR A 221 10.84 -0.49 -5.94
N ARG A 222 10.72 0.76 -5.48
CA ARG A 222 11.45 1.27 -4.32
C ARG A 222 10.41 1.75 -3.31
N PRO A 223 10.34 1.11 -2.13
CA PRO A 223 9.50 1.63 -1.07
C PRO A 223 9.86 3.10 -0.77
N PRO A 224 8.87 4.00 -0.70
CA PRO A 224 9.11 5.41 -0.38
C PRO A 224 9.72 5.51 1.02
N VAL A 225 10.82 6.25 1.18
CA VAL A 225 11.47 6.40 2.48
C VAL A 225 10.81 7.51 3.30
N GLU A 226 10.20 8.48 2.62
CA GLU A 226 9.56 9.67 3.15
C GLU A 226 8.27 9.38 3.93
N ILE A 227 7.67 8.20 3.79
CA ILE A 227 6.50 7.80 4.59
C ILE A 227 6.89 7.37 6.01
N GLU A 228 8.16 7.05 6.23
CA GLU A 228 8.68 6.64 7.53
C GLU A 228 8.99 7.85 8.42
N LYS A 229 8.98 7.62 9.74
CA LYS A 229 9.35 8.68 10.68
C LYS A 229 10.86 8.76 10.81
N HIS A 230 11.42 9.90 10.44
CA HIS A 230 12.86 10.19 10.53
C HIS A 230 13.14 11.07 11.75
N THR A 231 13.74 10.48 12.79
CA THR A 231 13.95 11.17 14.09
C THR A 231 15.04 12.26 14.05
N GLU A 232 15.87 12.25 13.01
CA GLU A 232 16.93 13.24 12.79
C GLU A 232 16.43 14.52 12.10
N LEU A 233 15.21 14.52 11.54
CA LEU A 233 14.62 15.68 10.91
C LEU A 233 13.98 16.61 11.94
N ILE A 234 13.91 17.91 11.61
CA ILE A 234 13.16 18.87 12.41
C ILE A 234 11.68 18.68 12.07
N PRO A 235 10.83 18.25 13.02
CA PRO A 235 9.44 17.97 12.71
C PRO A 235 8.63 19.26 12.59
N GLY A 236 7.60 19.23 11.74
CA GLY A 236 6.51 20.18 11.78
C GLY A 236 5.62 19.97 13.01
N ARG A 237 4.49 20.67 13.04
CA ARG A 237 3.53 20.58 14.15
C ARG A 237 2.10 20.42 13.64
N ILE A 238 1.41 19.38 14.10
CA ILE A 238 -0.03 19.24 13.94
C ILE A 238 -0.78 19.95 15.08
N ILE A 239 -1.65 20.88 14.73
CA ILE A 239 -2.57 21.58 15.64
C ILE A 239 -4.00 21.16 15.33
N ASN A 240 -4.69 20.62 16.34
CA ASN A 240 -6.12 20.30 16.27
C ASN A 240 -6.95 21.56 16.54
N LYS A 241 -7.90 21.86 15.65
CA LYS A 241 -8.81 23.01 15.76
C LYS A 241 -10.25 22.56 15.55
N GLN A 242 -11.14 22.97 16.45
CA GLN A 242 -12.57 22.86 16.19
C GLN A 242 -12.99 24.05 15.33
N PHE A 243 -13.70 23.76 14.25
CA PHE A 243 -14.22 24.74 13.31
C PHE A 243 -15.71 24.50 13.15
N THR A 244 -16.52 25.54 13.38
CA THR A 244 -17.97 25.50 13.19
C THR A 244 -18.29 26.17 11.87
N SER A 245 -18.98 25.43 10.98
CA SER A 245 -19.45 25.93 9.69
C SER A 245 -20.89 26.41 9.83
N ASP A 246 -21.16 27.66 9.47
CA ASP A 246 -22.52 28.17 9.38
C ASP A 246 -23.21 27.61 8.13
N ILE A 247 -22.45 27.45 7.04
CA ILE A 247 -22.94 26.90 5.76
C ILE A 247 -23.42 25.46 5.89
N LEU A 248 -22.69 24.62 6.64
CA LEU A 248 -23.07 23.21 6.86
C LEU A 248 -23.86 22.98 8.14
N GLY A 249 -23.87 23.95 9.07
CA GLY A 249 -24.52 23.82 10.36
C GLY A 249 -23.88 22.75 11.25
N ASP A 250 -22.60 22.45 11.06
CA ASP A 250 -21.84 21.44 11.80
C ASP A 250 -20.58 22.00 12.44
N THR A 251 -19.99 21.23 13.36
CA THR A 251 -18.64 21.47 13.87
C THR A 251 -17.75 20.30 13.49
N ARG A 252 -16.59 20.62 12.93
CA ARG A 252 -15.60 19.65 12.44
C ARG A 252 -14.23 19.91 13.03
N LEU A 253 -13.48 18.82 13.19
CA LEU A 253 -12.06 18.90 13.52
C LEU A 253 -11.28 19.24 12.24
N ILE A 254 -10.63 20.39 12.21
CA ILE A 254 -9.64 20.76 11.20
C ILE A 254 -8.27 20.61 11.83
N ARG A 255 -7.31 20.07 11.08
CA ARG A 255 -5.93 19.91 11.58
C ARG A 255 -4.99 20.75 10.74
N TRP A 256 -4.15 21.53 11.38
CA TRP A 256 -3.16 22.36 10.72
C TRP A 256 -1.79 21.75 10.90
N TYR A 257 -1.10 21.47 9.81
CA TYR A 257 0.34 21.28 9.83
C TYR A 257 1.02 22.63 9.66
N LEU A 258 1.87 22.96 10.63
CA LEU A 258 2.77 24.10 10.56
C LEU A 258 4.18 23.58 10.25
N PRO A 259 4.87 24.17 9.26
CA PRO A 259 6.19 23.70 8.86
C PRO A 259 7.23 23.91 9.97
N PRO A 260 8.36 23.19 9.93
CA PRO A 260 9.51 23.43 10.80
C PRO A 260 9.88 24.93 10.83
N GLY A 261 10.13 25.48 12.03
CA GLY A 261 10.47 26.90 12.22
C GLY A 261 9.29 27.88 12.16
N TYR A 262 8.05 27.42 11.97
CA TYR A 262 6.89 28.32 11.99
C TYR A 262 6.76 29.06 13.33
N GLY A 263 6.77 30.39 13.26
CA GLY A 263 6.70 31.28 14.41
C GLY A 263 8.04 31.91 14.81
N GLU A 264 9.16 31.39 14.33
CA GLU A 264 10.50 31.92 14.62
C GLU A 264 10.82 33.19 13.82
N THR A 265 10.21 33.36 12.64
CA THR A 265 10.36 34.53 11.77
C THR A 265 9.00 35.14 11.43
N SER A 266 8.97 36.34 10.86
CA SER A 266 7.75 36.97 10.33
C SER A 266 7.33 36.47 8.94
N GLN A 267 7.92 35.38 8.44
CA GLN A 267 7.63 34.82 7.13
C GLN A 267 6.17 34.33 7.03
N SER A 268 5.55 34.59 5.88
CA SER A 268 4.28 33.99 5.47
C SER A 268 4.52 32.80 4.56
N TYR A 269 3.63 31.81 4.63
CA TYR A 269 3.79 30.52 3.97
C TYR A 269 2.68 30.26 2.94
N PRO A 270 2.97 29.56 1.84
CA PRO A 270 1.93 29.00 0.99
C PRO A 270 1.05 28.00 1.77
N THR A 271 -0.15 27.74 1.26
CA THR A 271 -1.14 26.90 1.95
C THR A 271 -1.68 25.79 1.05
N LEU A 272 -1.75 24.56 1.57
CA LEU A 272 -2.38 23.42 0.90
C LEU A 272 -3.58 22.92 1.70
N TYR A 273 -4.76 22.90 1.08
CA TYR A 273 -5.99 22.37 1.68
C TYR A 273 -6.20 20.93 1.19
N VAL A 274 -6.47 20.00 2.10
CA VAL A 274 -6.51 18.57 1.79
C VAL A 274 -7.83 17.97 2.22
N PHE A 275 -8.61 17.50 1.24
CA PHE A 275 -9.81 16.70 1.50
C PHE A 275 -9.45 15.32 2.05
N ARG A 276 -10.35 14.73 2.83
CA ARG A 276 -10.08 13.50 3.61
C ARG A 276 -8.84 13.63 4.50
N GLY A 277 -8.67 14.78 5.15
CA GLY A 277 -7.43 15.11 5.86
C GLY A 277 -7.02 14.08 6.92
N GLY A 278 -7.98 13.47 7.62
CA GLY A 278 -7.69 12.38 8.58
C GLY A 278 -7.08 11.14 7.90
N ALA A 279 -7.49 10.81 6.69
CA ALA A 279 -6.97 9.67 5.95
C ALA A 279 -5.58 9.96 5.35
N TYR A 280 -5.33 11.19 4.88
CA TYR A 280 -3.99 11.64 4.48
C TYR A 280 -2.99 11.61 5.64
N LEU A 281 -3.40 11.99 6.85
CA LEU A 281 -2.54 11.88 8.04
C LEU A 281 -2.31 10.41 8.44
N HIS A 282 -3.38 9.61 8.53
CA HIS A 282 -3.27 8.25 9.07
C HIS A 282 -2.70 7.23 8.07
N SER A 283 -3.34 7.11 6.90
CA SER A 283 -3.01 6.14 5.87
C SER A 283 -1.97 6.70 4.90
N GLY A 284 -2.11 7.99 4.57
CA GLY A 284 -1.21 8.72 3.69
C GLY A 284 0.14 9.07 4.32
N LYS A 285 0.28 8.99 5.66
CA LYS A 285 1.50 9.39 6.40
C LYS A 285 1.99 10.79 6.01
N MET A 286 1.08 11.68 5.62
CA MET A 286 1.44 12.95 4.99
C MET A 286 2.26 13.87 5.90
N GLU A 287 2.13 13.76 7.23
CA GLU A 287 3.00 14.47 8.19
C GLU A 287 4.48 14.11 8.00
N ASN A 288 4.79 12.81 7.91
CA ASN A 288 6.16 12.33 7.68
C ASN A 288 6.69 12.79 6.31
N VAL A 289 5.86 12.70 5.28
CA VAL A 289 6.23 13.11 3.92
C VAL A 289 6.51 14.61 3.86
N LEU A 290 5.70 15.43 4.53
CA LEU A 290 5.92 16.88 4.63
C LEU A 290 7.23 17.19 5.35
N ASP A 291 7.47 16.58 6.51
CA ASP A 291 8.71 16.77 7.27
C ASP A 291 9.93 16.38 6.42
N TYR A 292 9.86 15.24 5.75
CA TYR A 292 10.92 14.77 4.87
C TYR A 292 11.17 15.73 3.70
N CYS A 293 10.13 16.07 2.94
CA CYS A 293 10.28 16.92 1.75
C CYS A 293 10.77 18.32 2.10
N ILE A 294 10.31 18.91 3.21
CA ILE A 294 10.72 20.25 3.64
C ILE A 294 12.18 20.22 4.13
N ASN A 295 12.54 19.27 5.00
CA ASN A 295 13.91 19.18 5.54
C ASN A 295 14.95 18.84 4.45
N LYS A 296 14.56 18.03 3.44
CA LYS A 296 15.44 17.69 2.31
C LYS A 296 15.42 18.71 1.18
N GLY A 297 14.54 19.72 1.23
CA GLY A 297 14.42 20.74 0.20
C GLY A 297 13.78 20.26 -1.11
N PHE A 298 12.96 19.20 -1.05
CA PHE A 298 12.17 18.74 -2.21
C PHE A 298 10.90 19.56 -2.42
N CYS A 299 10.38 20.19 -1.38
CA CYS A 299 9.36 21.23 -1.51
C CYS A 299 9.67 22.39 -0.56
N ARG A 300 9.18 23.58 -0.89
CA ARG A 300 9.32 24.74 0.00
C ARG A 300 8.44 24.57 1.25
N PRO A 301 8.82 25.17 2.41
CA PRO A 301 7.97 25.16 3.60
C PRO A 301 6.56 25.68 3.30
N LEU A 302 5.54 24.96 3.77
CA LEU A 302 4.13 25.27 3.56
C LEU A 302 3.28 24.90 4.77
N ILE A 303 2.14 25.57 4.91
CA ILE A 303 1.09 25.21 5.86
C ILE A 303 0.13 24.24 5.17
N VAL A 304 -0.29 23.17 5.85
CA VAL A 304 -1.29 22.23 5.31
C VAL A 304 -2.53 22.17 6.20
N ILE A 305 -3.70 22.35 5.60
CA ILE A 305 -5.00 22.36 6.25
C ILE A 305 -5.73 21.07 5.90
N PHE A 306 -5.76 20.14 6.84
CA PHE A 306 -6.43 18.85 6.71
C PHE A 306 -7.90 18.98 7.08
N ILE A 307 -8.77 18.92 6.07
CA ILE A 307 -10.22 19.05 6.21
C ILE A 307 -10.80 17.67 6.53
N THR A 308 -11.43 17.53 7.69
CA THR A 308 -12.18 16.32 8.03
C THR A 308 -13.47 16.28 7.21
N THR A 309 -13.71 15.12 6.60
CA THR A 309 -14.97 14.77 5.93
C THR A 309 -15.79 13.94 6.90
N GLN A 310 -17.03 14.35 7.21
CA GLN A 310 -17.91 13.62 8.14
C GLN A 310 -18.81 12.64 7.39
N ASP A 311 -19.42 13.10 6.31
CA ASP A 311 -20.28 12.29 5.44
C ASP A 311 -19.63 12.14 4.06
N PHE A 312 -18.95 11.00 3.86
CA PHE A 312 -17.99 10.81 2.78
C PHE A 312 -18.54 11.08 1.38
N LEU A 313 -19.65 10.45 0.99
CA LEU A 313 -20.20 10.59 -0.37
C LEU A 313 -20.97 11.91 -0.49
N ASN A 314 -21.82 12.23 0.48
CA ASN A 314 -22.66 13.43 0.42
C ASN A 314 -21.82 14.72 0.40
N GLU A 315 -20.65 14.75 1.02
CA GLU A 315 -19.77 15.92 1.01
C GLU A 315 -18.88 16.01 -0.23
N LEU A 316 -18.39 14.89 -0.77
CA LEU A 316 -17.32 14.91 -1.78
C LEU A 316 -17.81 14.75 -3.22
N GLU A 317 -19.05 14.33 -3.45
CA GLU A 317 -19.65 14.25 -4.78
C GLU A 317 -20.13 15.63 -5.30
N LEU A 318 -19.17 16.55 -5.48
CA LEU A 318 -19.40 17.89 -6.02
C LEU A 318 -20.37 18.75 -5.18
N ASN A 319 -20.43 18.53 -3.87
CA ASN A 319 -21.35 19.25 -2.98
C ASN A 319 -21.02 20.75 -2.92
N GLU A 320 -21.98 21.57 -3.36
CA GLU A 320 -21.81 23.02 -3.42
C GLU A 320 -21.63 23.67 -2.05
N SER A 321 -22.32 23.19 -1.02
CA SER A 321 -22.17 23.73 0.34
C SER A 321 -20.78 23.44 0.91
N VAL A 322 -20.20 22.27 0.61
CA VAL A 322 -18.82 21.96 1.00
C VAL A 322 -17.82 22.84 0.25
N ARG A 323 -18.03 23.08 -1.05
CA ARG A 323 -17.21 24.05 -1.82
C ARG A 323 -17.24 25.42 -1.15
N ARG A 324 -18.44 25.91 -0.81
CA ARG A 324 -18.63 27.21 -0.17
C ARG A 324 -18.03 27.25 1.23
N MET A 325 -18.21 26.24 2.08
CA MET A 325 -17.54 26.16 3.39
C MET A 325 -16.01 26.34 3.25
N VAL A 326 -15.39 25.62 2.30
CA VAL A 326 -13.94 25.74 2.10
C VAL A 326 -13.54 27.17 1.70
N VAL A 327 -14.23 27.75 0.72
CA VAL A 327 -13.87 29.02 0.10
C VAL A 327 -14.26 30.24 0.94
N GLU A 328 -15.46 30.22 1.51
CA GLU A 328 -16.09 31.36 2.18
C GLU A 328 -15.85 31.38 3.69
N GLU A 329 -15.53 30.24 4.31
CA GLU A 329 -15.35 30.17 5.76
C GLU A 329 -13.94 29.68 6.16
N ILE A 330 -13.50 28.51 5.69
CA ILE A 330 -12.23 27.92 6.13
C ILE A 330 -11.04 28.75 5.65
N VAL A 331 -11.00 29.17 4.38
CA VAL A 331 -9.90 29.98 3.83
C VAL A 331 -9.75 31.31 4.61
N PRO A 332 -10.80 32.14 4.76
CA PRO A 332 -10.70 33.38 5.53
C PRO A 332 -10.33 33.16 7.00
N TRP A 333 -10.85 32.11 7.63
CA TRP A 333 -10.50 31.77 9.01
C TRP A 333 -9.02 31.43 9.17
N VAL A 334 -8.47 30.61 8.27
CA VAL A 334 -7.05 30.26 8.26
C VAL A 334 -6.17 31.49 7.99
N ASP A 335 -6.55 32.32 7.02
CA ASP A 335 -5.81 33.56 6.68
C ASP A 335 -5.83 34.61 7.79
N GLY A 336 -6.85 34.60 8.65
CA GLY A 336 -6.95 35.48 9.82
C GLY A 336 -6.14 35.02 11.04
N GLU A 337 -5.85 33.72 11.16
CA GLU A 337 -5.12 33.15 12.31
C GLU A 337 -3.65 32.82 12.01
N LEU A 338 -3.30 32.54 10.76
CA LEU A 338 -1.96 32.09 10.35
C LEU A 338 -1.29 33.08 9.41
N ARG A 339 0.04 33.02 9.35
CA ARG A 339 0.86 33.80 8.40
C ARG A 339 0.84 33.11 7.04
N THR A 340 -0.18 33.41 6.24
CA THR A 340 -0.38 32.81 4.92
C THR A 340 0.01 33.77 3.79
N LEU A 341 0.45 33.21 2.66
CA LEU A 341 0.51 33.91 1.39
C LEU A 341 -0.87 33.78 0.74
N GLN A 342 -1.60 34.90 0.66
CA GLN A 342 -3.01 34.89 0.25
C GLN A 342 -3.23 34.89 -1.28
N ASP A 343 -2.15 35.09 -2.05
CA ASP A 343 -2.19 35.03 -3.51
C ASP A 343 -2.61 33.62 -3.99
N PRO A 344 -3.56 33.50 -4.94
CA PRO A 344 -4.04 32.19 -5.39
C PRO A 344 -2.94 31.26 -5.91
N SER A 345 -1.88 31.80 -6.54
CA SER A 345 -0.74 31.00 -7.01
C SER A 345 0.06 30.34 -5.87
N GLN A 346 -0.19 30.74 -4.63
CA GLN A 346 0.41 30.22 -3.40
C GLN A 346 -0.54 29.32 -2.60
N ARG A 347 -1.80 29.19 -3.04
CA ARG A 347 -2.85 28.42 -2.38
C ARG A 347 -3.29 27.26 -3.25
N GLY A 348 -3.18 26.05 -2.69
CA GLY A 348 -3.57 24.82 -3.37
C GLY A 348 -4.61 23.99 -2.65
N ILE A 349 -5.24 23.09 -3.41
CA ILE A 349 -6.17 22.10 -2.88
C ILE A 349 -5.88 20.72 -3.47
N LEU A 350 -5.94 19.67 -2.64
CA LEU A 350 -5.60 18.29 -2.99
C LEU A 350 -6.63 17.31 -2.43
N GLY A 351 -6.83 16.20 -3.13
CA GLY A 351 -7.52 15.05 -2.58
C GLY A 351 -7.29 13.78 -3.41
N ALA A 352 -7.68 12.64 -2.83
CA ALA A 352 -7.63 11.34 -3.49
C ALA A 352 -9.04 10.86 -3.87
N SER A 353 -9.17 10.13 -4.99
CA SER A 353 -10.44 9.56 -5.44
C SER A 353 -11.54 10.63 -5.60
N VAL A 354 -12.71 10.44 -4.99
CA VAL A 354 -13.78 11.45 -4.96
C VAL A 354 -13.34 12.79 -4.33
N GLY A 355 -12.40 12.75 -3.38
CA GLY A 355 -11.79 13.98 -2.83
C GLY A 355 -10.94 14.72 -3.86
N GLY A 356 -10.30 14.01 -4.79
CA GLY A 356 -9.56 14.61 -5.91
C GLY A 356 -10.50 15.24 -6.95
N LEU A 357 -11.65 14.61 -7.22
CA LEU A 357 -12.72 15.22 -8.01
C LEU A 357 -13.21 16.54 -7.37
N MET A 358 -13.46 16.52 -6.05
CA MET A 358 -13.89 17.70 -5.31
C MET A 358 -12.83 18.80 -5.27
N ALA A 359 -11.55 18.46 -5.07
CA ALA A 359 -10.44 19.41 -5.10
C ALA A 359 -10.35 20.14 -6.45
N LEU A 360 -10.42 19.39 -7.56
CA LEU A 360 -10.42 19.96 -8.91
C LEU A 360 -11.65 20.85 -9.14
N ASN A 361 -12.83 20.47 -8.64
CA ASN A 361 -14.04 21.28 -8.74
C ASN A 361 -13.90 22.61 -8.01
N VAL A 362 -13.45 22.59 -6.75
CA VAL A 362 -13.25 23.80 -5.95
C VAL A 362 -12.28 24.75 -6.65
N ALA A 363 -11.12 24.26 -7.11
CA ALA A 363 -10.14 25.10 -7.78
C ALA A 363 -10.64 25.67 -9.13
N LEU A 364 -11.30 24.84 -9.95
CA LEU A 364 -11.82 25.27 -11.26
C LEU A 364 -12.93 26.33 -11.12
N ARG A 365 -13.74 26.26 -10.06
CA ARG A 365 -14.82 27.21 -9.80
C ARG A 365 -14.39 28.44 -9.01
N ASN A 366 -13.23 28.40 -8.35
CA ASN A 366 -12.71 29.50 -7.54
C ASN A 366 -11.23 29.79 -7.82
N PRO A 367 -10.85 30.09 -9.09
CA PRO A 367 -9.46 30.40 -9.43
C PRO A 367 -8.93 31.68 -8.77
N GLU A 368 -9.82 32.56 -8.30
CA GLU A 368 -9.51 33.73 -7.49
C GLU A 368 -9.10 33.39 -6.04
N VAL A 369 -9.27 32.13 -5.62
CA VAL A 369 -8.88 31.63 -4.30
C VAL A 369 -7.78 30.59 -4.41
N PHE A 370 -7.92 29.63 -5.35
CA PHE A 370 -6.98 28.54 -5.55
C PHE A 370 -6.34 28.60 -6.94
N GLY A 371 -5.03 28.77 -7.00
CA GLY A 371 -4.24 28.72 -8.23
C GLY A 371 -3.54 27.37 -8.45
N LEU A 372 -3.59 26.49 -7.46
CA LEU A 372 -2.94 25.17 -7.48
C LEU A 372 -4.00 24.08 -7.19
N ALA A 373 -4.03 23.00 -7.98
CA ALA A 373 -4.99 21.92 -7.80
C ALA A 373 -4.32 20.54 -8.00
N GLY A 374 -4.58 19.61 -7.09
CA GLY A 374 -4.06 18.25 -7.14
C GLY A 374 -5.17 17.20 -7.03
N GLY A 375 -5.05 16.13 -7.81
CA GLY A 375 -5.92 14.96 -7.68
C GLY A 375 -5.11 13.68 -7.76
N GLN A 376 -5.16 12.85 -6.72
CA GLN A 376 -4.61 11.50 -6.75
C GLN A 376 -5.69 10.50 -7.13
N SER A 377 -5.54 9.86 -8.28
CA SER A 377 -6.56 8.98 -8.88
C SER A 377 -7.98 9.57 -8.81
N PRO A 378 -8.21 10.82 -9.27
CA PRO A 378 -9.49 11.49 -9.05
C PRO A 378 -10.63 10.75 -9.79
N SER A 379 -11.84 10.74 -9.20
CA SER A 379 -13.02 10.07 -9.76
C SER A 379 -13.61 10.78 -10.98
N ILE A 380 -12.81 10.94 -12.04
CA ILE A 380 -13.15 11.70 -13.24
C ILE A 380 -14.29 11.09 -14.05
N TRP A 381 -14.56 9.79 -13.87
CA TRP A 381 -15.68 9.08 -14.50
C TRP A 381 -17.06 9.53 -13.98
N TYR A 382 -17.12 10.22 -12.84
CA TYR A 382 -18.36 10.64 -12.18
C TYR A 382 -19.25 11.51 -13.09
N GLU A 383 -20.57 11.31 -13.01
CA GLU A 383 -21.60 12.06 -13.76
C GLU A 383 -21.29 12.19 -15.27
N ASP A 384 -21.02 11.05 -15.90
CA ASP A 384 -20.68 10.90 -17.33
C ASP A 384 -19.44 11.70 -17.77
N GLU A 385 -18.39 11.72 -16.93
CA GLU A 385 -17.20 12.55 -17.14
C GLU A 385 -17.43 14.05 -16.95
N TRP A 386 -18.26 14.43 -15.98
CA TRP A 386 -18.63 15.82 -15.72
C TRP A 386 -17.42 16.76 -15.66
N MET A 387 -16.35 16.36 -14.96
CA MET A 387 -15.14 17.18 -14.82
C MET A 387 -14.45 17.46 -16.16
N ILE A 388 -14.39 16.47 -17.05
CA ILE A 388 -13.81 16.64 -18.39
C ILE A 388 -14.65 17.64 -19.19
N ARG A 389 -15.99 17.53 -19.11
CA ARG A 389 -16.90 18.47 -19.78
C ARG A 389 -16.72 19.89 -19.26
N GLU A 390 -16.58 20.09 -17.95
CA GLU A 390 -16.36 21.42 -17.36
C GLU A 390 -15.05 22.04 -17.84
N PHE A 391 -13.93 21.29 -17.83
CA PHE A 391 -12.65 21.80 -18.35
C PHE A 391 -12.70 22.10 -19.85
N ARG A 392 -13.44 21.32 -20.65
CA ARG A 392 -13.65 21.62 -22.08
C ARG A 392 -14.43 22.93 -22.26
N ALA A 393 -15.58 23.06 -21.59
CA ALA A 393 -16.53 24.14 -21.81
C ALA A 393 -16.07 25.51 -21.26
N ARG A 394 -15.36 25.54 -20.13
CA ARG A 394 -14.97 26.78 -19.46
C ARG A 394 -13.74 27.44 -20.12
N PRO A 395 -13.61 28.78 -20.07
CA PRO A 395 -12.34 29.43 -20.37
C PRO A 395 -11.20 28.87 -19.49
N LYS A 396 -9.97 28.92 -20.00
CA LYS A 396 -8.80 28.46 -19.25
C LYS A 396 -8.63 29.30 -17.97
N ALA A 397 -8.76 28.65 -16.82
CA ALA A 397 -8.44 29.24 -15.51
C ALA A 397 -6.91 29.29 -15.28
N PRO A 398 -6.39 30.24 -14.48
CA PRO A 398 -4.97 30.36 -14.15
C PRO A 398 -4.52 29.31 -13.11
N LEU A 399 -4.68 28.02 -13.44
CA LEU A 399 -4.37 26.90 -12.54
C LEU A 399 -3.07 26.19 -12.94
N ARG A 400 -2.26 25.80 -11.95
CA ARG A 400 -1.28 24.70 -12.08
C ARG A 400 -1.90 23.43 -11.51
N ILE A 401 -1.77 22.34 -12.26
CA ILE A 401 -2.48 21.10 -11.96
C ILE A 401 -1.48 19.94 -11.76
N TYR A 402 -1.73 19.13 -10.73
CA TYR A 402 -1.10 17.82 -10.52
C TYR A 402 -2.17 16.72 -10.64
N LEU A 403 -1.87 15.66 -11.39
CA LEU A 403 -2.72 14.48 -11.49
C LEU A 403 -1.89 13.20 -11.49
N ASP A 404 -2.30 12.20 -10.72
CA ASP A 404 -1.78 10.83 -10.83
C ASP A 404 -2.89 9.78 -10.88
N VAL A 405 -2.55 8.55 -11.27
CA VAL A 405 -3.42 7.37 -11.24
C VAL A 405 -2.59 6.08 -11.19
N GLY A 406 -3.11 5.05 -10.51
CA GLY A 406 -2.57 3.70 -10.63
C GLY A 406 -2.92 3.04 -11.97
N THR A 407 -1.97 2.42 -12.66
CA THR A 407 -2.21 1.76 -13.96
C THR A 407 -3.12 0.55 -13.84
N PHE A 408 -3.20 -0.07 -12.66
CA PHE A 408 -4.10 -1.19 -12.38
C PHE A 408 -5.56 -0.75 -12.19
N GLU A 409 -5.85 0.55 -12.21
CA GLU A 409 -7.20 1.10 -12.04
C GLU A 409 -8.06 1.04 -13.33
N THR A 410 -7.53 0.40 -14.38
CA THR A 410 -8.22 0.05 -15.62
C THR A 410 -8.97 1.23 -16.27
N SER A 411 -10.30 1.28 -16.16
CA SER A 411 -11.12 2.33 -16.77
C SER A 411 -10.80 3.73 -16.26
N MET A 412 -10.36 3.87 -15.00
CA MET A 412 -10.03 5.20 -14.45
C MET A 412 -8.84 5.84 -15.17
N VAL A 413 -7.88 5.03 -15.64
CA VAL A 413 -6.71 5.49 -16.38
C VAL A 413 -7.14 6.20 -17.67
N GLU A 414 -8.09 5.63 -18.42
CA GLU A 414 -8.55 6.20 -19.69
C GLU A 414 -9.32 7.52 -19.52
N HIS A 415 -10.15 7.62 -18.49
CA HIS A 415 -10.79 8.89 -18.14
C HIS A 415 -9.74 9.95 -17.78
N LEU A 416 -8.73 9.61 -16.98
CA LEU A 416 -7.70 10.56 -16.60
C LEU A 416 -6.79 10.95 -17.78
N ARG A 417 -6.46 10.01 -18.68
CA ARG A 417 -5.74 10.30 -19.94
C ARG A 417 -6.53 11.24 -20.85
N THR A 418 -7.86 11.11 -20.87
CA THR A 418 -8.75 12.03 -21.59
C THR A 418 -8.71 13.43 -20.98
N LEU A 419 -8.85 13.54 -19.65
CA LEU A 419 -8.69 14.82 -18.95
C LEU A 419 -7.32 15.46 -19.20
N ARG A 420 -6.24 14.68 -19.08
CA ARG A 420 -4.87 15.11 -19.39
C ARG A 420 -4.77 15.73 -20.77
N SER A 421 -5.40 15.11 -21.77
CA SER A 421 -5.37 15.60 -23.16
C SER A 421 -6.08 16.95 -23.28
N VAL A 422 -7.25 17.11 -22.65
CA VAL A 422 -7.98 18.39 -22.58
C VAL A 422 -7.14 19.47 -21.89
N LEU A 423 -6.51 19.15 -20.76
CA LEU A 423 -5.68 20.11 -20.01
C LEU A 423 -4.45 20.55 -20.81
N LYS A 424 -3.80 19.61 -21.51
CA LYS A 424 -2.65 19.91 -22.39
C LYS A 424 -3.05 20.78 -23.59
N GLU A 425 -4.16 20.46 -24.26
CA GLU A 425 -4.68 21.23 -25.39
C GLU A 425 -4.98 22.68 -25.00
N LYS A 426 -5.53 22.89 -23.80
CA LYS A 426 -5.79 24.23 -23.24
C LYS A 426 -4.55 24.91 -22.65
N GLY A 427 -3.40 24.23 -22.65
CA GLY A 427 -2.12 24.76 -22.21
C GLY A 427 -1.98 24.97 -20.70
N TYR A 428 -2.67 24.19 -19.86
CA TYR A 428 -2.47 24.23 -18.41
C TYR A 428 -1.05 23.74 -18.04
N PRO A 429 -0.34 24.40 -17.12
CA PRO A 429 0.82 23.81 -16.44
C PRO A 429 0.39 22.54 -15.71
N LEU A 430 0.88 21.37 -16.15
CA LEU A 430 0.42 20.06 -15.69
C LEU A 430 1.61 19.14 -15.39
N ARG A 431 1.67 18.58 -14.17
CA ARG A 431 2.40 17.34 -13.89
C ARG A 431 1.40 16.18 -13.88
N TYR A 432 1.66 15.17 -14.70
CA TYR A 432 0.80 13.99 -14.86
C TYR A 432 1.63 12.72 -14.69
N ARG A 433 1.17 11.79 -13.85
CA ARG A 433 1.82 10.51 -13.57
C ARG A 433 0.86 9.34 -13.72
N GLU A 434 1.42 8.21 -14.12
CA GLU A 434 0.79 6.90 -14.03
C GLU A 434 1.77 6.02 -13.25
N TRP A 435 1.29 5.36 -12.20
CA TRP A 435 2.09 4.56 -11.29
C TRP A 435 1.66 3.10 -11.38
N ASP A 436 2.59 2.15 -11.41
CA ASP A 436 2.28 0.72 -11.53
C ASP A 436 1.77 0.11 -10.21
N ASP A 437 0.64 0.64 -9.75
CA ASP A 437 -0.09 0.30 -8.53
C ASP A 437 -1.61 0.48 -8.77
N PHE A 438 -2.41 0.35 -7.72
CA PHE A 438 -3.87 0.34 -7.75
C PHE A 438 -4.51 1.51 -7.01
N HIS A 439 -5.85 1.53 -6.93
CA HIS A 439 -6.65 2.59 -6.29
C HIS A 439 -6.62 2.49 -4.76
N VAL A 440 -5.44 2.73 -4.16
CA VAL A 440 -5.15 2.37 -2.76
C VAL A 440 -4.28 3.43 -2.08
N TRP A 441 -4.32 3.48 -0.74
CA TRP A 441 -3.54 4.45 0.02
C TRP A 441 -2.04 4.24 -0.10
N GLU A 442 -1.61 3.02 -0.37
CA GLU A 442 -0.22 2.67 -0.52
C GLU A 442 0.40 3.26 -1.80
N ASN A 443 -0.38 3.36 -2.87
CA ASN A 443 -0.05 4.13 -4.08
C ASN A 443 0.00 5.62 -3.74
N TRP A 444 -1.09 6.17 -3.21
CA TRP A 444 -1.19 7.61 -2.98
C TRP A 444 -0.10 8.14 -2.04
N ARG A 445 0.17 7.45 -0.93
CA ARG A 445 1.20 7.86 0.04
C ARG A 445 2.61 7.84 -0.53
N ALA A 446 2.88 6.94 -1.47
CA ALA A 446 4.20 6.81 -2.10
C ALA A 446 4.51 7.94 -3.09
N HIS A 447 3.53 8.78 -3.40
CA HIS A 447 3.63 9.81 -4.43
C HIS A 447 3.10 11.19 -3.96
N ILE A 448 2.90 11.37 -2.65
CA ILE A 448 2.57 12.68 -2.07
C ILE A 448 3.74 13.65 -2.31
N ASP A 449 4.97 13.18 -2.29
CA ASP A 449 6.18 13.96 -2.56
C ASP A 449 6.18 14.57 -3.98
N ASP A 450 5.87 13.78 -5.04
CA ASP A 450 5.79 14.28 -6.42
C ASP A 450 4.65 15.33 -6.56
N ALA A 451 3.55 15.16 -5.81
CA ALA A 451 2.47 16.14 -5.74
C ALA A 451 2.93 17.45 -5.06
N LEU A 452 3.63 17.35 -3.93
CA LEU A 452 4.17 18.50 -3.20
C LEU A 452 5.21 19.25 -4.02
N GLU A 453 6.14 18.56 -4.67
CA GLU A 453 7.17 19.15 -5.53
C GLU A 453 6.55 19.87 -6.74
N ALA A 454 5.50 19.28 -7.35
CA ALA A 454 4.82 19.90 -8.49
C ALA A 454 4.10 21.21 -8.13
N LEU A 455 3.40 21.21 -7.00
CA LEU A 455 2.58 22.34 -6.56
C LEU A 455 3.42 23.40 -5.84
N TYR A 456 4.42 22.98 -5.05
CA TYR A 456 5.27 23.81 -4.21
C TYR A 456 6.75 23.49 -4.41
N PRO A 457 7.28 23.71 -5.63
CA PRO A 457 8.69 23.45 -5.92
C PRO A 457 9.59 24.25 -4.97
N PRO A 458 10.81 23.77 -4.69
CA PRO A 458 11.75 24.47 -3.83
C PRO A 458 12.07 25.85 -4.39
N GLU A 459 12.38 26.79 -3.49
CA GLU A 459 12.86 28.12 -3.88
C GLU A 459 14.21 27.95 -4.60
N ARG A 460 14.37 28.62 -5.76
CA ARG A 460 15.57 28.51 -6.61
C ARG A 460 16.73 29.35 -6.10
#